data_AF-A0A5C5ZLZ8-F1
#
_entry.id   AF-A0A5C5ZLZ8-F1
#
_cell.length_a   1.000
_cell.length_b   1.000
_cell.length_c   1.000
_cell.angle_alpha   90.00
_cell.angle_beta   90.00
_cell.angle_gamma   90.00
#
_symmetry.space_group_name_H-M   'P 1'
#
loop_
_entity.id
_entity.type
_entity.pdbx_description
1 polymer ?
#
loop_
_entity_poly.entity_id
_entity_poly.type
_entity_poly.pdbx_seq_one_letter_code
_entity_poly.pdbx_strand_id
1 'polypeptide(L)'
;MIAKSVIEQIEDILAVEQAMPGEVHRMRERITLTRRGWTTAEVDAMFDLRQQCEQAVTTAMACCRCVSIEDGVVRCDGSQAERYQRRLERFNRILPPHTVSYAAFVFERMRCG
;
A
#
# COMPACT_ATOMS: atom_id res chain seq x y z
N MET A 1 -35.05 24.12 13.93
CA MET A 1 -33.89 23.92 14.85
C MET A 1 -33.16 22.61 14.55
N ILE A 2 -33.05 22.22 13.28
CA ILE A 2 -32.46 20.92 12.86
C ILE A 2 -31.13 21.15 12.09
N ALA A 3 -30.99 22.30 11.44
CA ALA A 3 -29.80 22.62 10.62
C ALA A 3 -28.49 22.73 11.43
N LYS A 4 -28.52 23.20 12.68
CA LYS A 4 -27.31 23.38 13.50
C LYS A 4 -26.66 22.04 13.87
N SER A 5 -27.48 21.04 14.22
CA SER A 5 -27.03 19.69 14.55
C SER A 5 -26.47 18.93 13.34
N VAL A 6 -27.02 19.16 12.15
CA VAL A 6 -26.51 18.52 10.92
C VAL A 6 -25.20 19.15 10.47
N ILE A 7 -25.04 20.47 10.64
CA ILE A 7 -23.80 21.17 10.31
C ILE A 7 -22.66 20.74 11.26
N GLU A 8 -22.90 20.68 12.57
CA GLU A 8 -21.92 20.18 13.55
C GLU A 8 -21.51 18.72 13.25
N GLN A 9 -22.46 17.86 12.87
CA GLN A 9 -22.16 16.49 12.45
C GLN A 9 -21.32 16.41 11.16
N ILE A 10 -21.51 17.32 10.21
CA ILE A 10 -20.71 17.36 8.97
C ILE A 10 -19.28 17.85 9.27
N GLU A 11 -19.13 18.83 10.16
CA GLU A 11 -17.81 19.34 10.58
C GLU A 11 -17.01 18.26 11.32
N ASP A 12 -17.65 17.48 12.20
CA ASP A 12 -17.00 16.35 12.88
C ASP A 12 -16.56 15.25 11.90
N ILE A 13 -17.39 14.93 10.90
CA ILE A 13 -17.03 13.97 9.85
C ILE A 13 -15.83 14.48 9.05
N LEU A 14 -15.85 15.75 8.63
CA LEU A 14 -14.75 16.36 7.90
C LEU A 14 -13.46 16.44 8.75
N ALA A 15 -13.58 16.69 10.06
CA ALA A 15 -12.44 16.67 10.98
C ALA A 15 -11.83 15.28 11.12
N VAL A 16 -12.64 14.21 11.15
CA VAL A 16 -12.15 12.82 11.13
C VAL A 16 -11.46 12.51 9.79
N GLU A 17 -12.02 12.97 8.66
CA GLU A 17 -11.39 12.83 7.34
C GLU A 17 -10.06 13.57 7.23
N GLN A 18 -9.92 14.73 7.88
CA GLN A 18 -8.69 15.53 7.90
C GLN A 18 -7.65 14.99 8.88
N ALA A 19 -8.07 14.46 10.03
CA ALA A 19 -7.18 13.91 11.04
C ALA A 19 -6.61 12.54 10.64
N MET A 20 -7.39 11.73 9.90
CA MET A 20 -7.04 10.35 9.57
C MET A 20 -7.31 10.01 8.10
N PRO A 21 -6.72 10.75 7.14
CA PRO A 21 -7.01 10.59 5.70
C PRO A 21 -6.71 9.16 5.20
N GLY A 22 -5.69 8.51 5.77
CA GLY A 22 -5.34 7.12 5.45
C GLY A 22 -6.38 6.10 5.94
N GLU A 23 -7.02 6.33 7.09
CA GLU A 23 -8.04 5.43 7.63
C GLU A 23 -9.35 5.54 6.88
N VAL A 24 -9.75 6.77 6.53
CA VAL A 24 -10.95 7.00 5.73
C VAL A 24 -10.79 6.41 4.33
N HIS A 25 -9.59 6.53 3.72
CA HIS A 25 -9.30 5.88 2.45
C HIS A 25 -9.42 4.35 2.56
N ARG A 26 -8.80 3.74 3.57
CA ARG A 26 -8.93 2.28 3.83
C ARG A 26 -10.38 1.86 4.05
N MET A 27 -11.16 2.64 4.79
CA MET A 27 -12.58 2.35 5.03
C MET A 27 -13.40 2.40 3.73
N ARG A 28 -13.22 3.45 2.91
CA ARG A 28 -13.91 3.58 1.61
C ARG A 28 -13.54 2.45 0.65
N GLU A 29 -12.27 2.08 0.59
CA GLU A 29 -11.82 0.96 -0.22
C GLU A 29 -12.39 -0.37 0.28
N ARG A 30 -12.41 -0.60 1.61
CA ARG A 30 -13.04 -1.78 2.22
C ARG A 30 -14.52 -1.89 1.87
N ILE A 31 -15.28 -0.80 1.96
CA ILE A 31 -16.69 -0.77 1.56
C ILE A 31 -16.84 -1.06 0.06
N THR A 32 -15.96 -0.53 -0.76
CA THR A 32 -16.01 -0.73 -2.22
C THR A 32 -15.74 -2.19 -2.60
N LEU A 33 -14.74 -2.83 -1.98
CA LEU A 33 -14.39 -4.22 -2.26
C LEU A 33 -15.44 -5.20 -1.74
N THR A 34 -15.97 -4.96 -0.54
CA THR A 34 -17.07 -5.78 0.00
C THR A 34 -18.34 -5.67 -0.86
N ARG A 35 -18.66 -4.48 -1.39
CA ARG A 35 -19.74 -4.30 -2.38
C ARG A 35 -19.49 -5.05 -3.70
N ARG A 36 -18.24 -5.34 -4.05
CA ARG A 36 -17.86 -6.16 -5.21
C ARG A 36 -17.84 -7.66 -4.91
N GLY A 37 -18.30 -8.07 -3.73
CA GLY A 37 -18.44 -9.48 -3.36
C GLY A 37 -17.24 -10.08 -2.62
N TRP A 38 -16.23 -9.28 -2.29
CA TRP A 38 -15.11 -9.75 -1.47
C TRP A 38 -15.54 -9.86 0.00
N THR A 39 -15.10 -10.90 0.69
CA THR A 39 -15.34 -11.02 2.13
C THR A 39 -14.45 -10.05 2.89
N THR A 40 -14.89 -9.63 4.08
CA THR A 40 -14.08 -8.75 4.95
C THR A 40 -12.72 -9.36 5.24
N ALA A 41 -12.65 -10.68 5.45
CA ALA A 41 -11.39 -11.39 5.71
C ALA A 41 -10.42 -11.33 4.52
N GLU A 42 -10.91 -11.47 3.28
CA GLU A 42 -10.06 -11.33 2.09
C GLU A 42 -9.55 -9.90 1.92
N VAL A 43 -10.40 -8.91 2.19
CA VAL A 43 -10.02 -7.50 2.12
C VAL A 43 -8.98 -7.15 3.17
N ASP A 44 -9.12 -7.63 4.39
CA ASP A 44 -8.14 -7.41 5.46
C ASP A 44 -6.81 -8.11 5.13
N ALA A 45 -6.86 -9.36 4.64
CA ALA A 45 -5.66 -10.06 4.18
C ALA A 45 -4.95 -9.32 3.03
N MET A 46 -5.71 -8.72 2.11
CA MET A 46 -5.15 -7.87 1.06
C MET A 46 -4.44 -6.65 1.64
N PHE A 47 -5.05 -5.93 2.59
CA PHE A 47 -4.42 -4.78 3.24
C PHE A 47 -3.14 -5.16 3.99
N ASP A 48 -3.15 -6.30 4.68
CA ASP A 48 -1.97 -6.82 5.38
C ASP A 48 -0.83 -7.12 4.38
N LEU A 49 -1.15 -7.72 3.23
CA LEU A 49 -0.16 -7.99 2.18
C LEU A 49 0.42 -6.69 1.60
N ARG A 50 -0.41 -5.66 1.41
CA ARG A 50 0.04 -4.33 0.95
C ARG A 50 1.04 -3.72 1.94
N GLN A 51 0.67 -3.68 3.22
CA GLN A 51 1.52 -3.14 4.28
C GLN A 51 2.84 -3.93 4.40
N GLN A 52 2.78 -5.27 4.29
CA GLN A 52 3.97 -6.10 4.31
C GLN A 52 4.92 -5.82 3.13
N CYS A 53 4.38 -5.53 1.93
CA CYS A 53 5.17 -5.16 0.77
C CYS A 53 5.82 -3.78 0.96
N GLU A 54 5.05 -2.78 1.40
CA GLU A 54 5.56 -1.45 1.70
C GLU A 54 6.72 -1.51 2.70
N GLN A 55 6.52 -2.20 3.83
CA GLN A 55 7.56 -2.38 4.83
C GLN A 55 8.80 -3.09 4.27
N ALA A 56 8.63 -4.13 3.44
CA ALA A 56 9.74 -4.85 2.84
C ALA A 56 10.56 -3.95 1.89
N VAL A 57 9.89 -3.16 1.05
CA VAL A 57 10.52 -2.21 0.13
C VAL A 57 11.24 -1.11 0.90
N THR A 58 10.60 -0.47 1.88
CA THR A 58 11.22 0.55 2.72
C THR A 58 12.46 0.02 3.45
N THR A 59 12.39 -1.19 4.01
CA THR A 59 13.54 -1.79 4.69
C THR A 59 14.66 -2.09 3.69
N ALA A 60 14.35 -2.56 2.49
CA ALA A 60 15.34 -2.79 1.45
C ALA A 60 16.03 -1.48 1.04
N MET A 61 15.26 -0.39 0.84
CA MET A 61 15.81 0.93 0.53
C MET A 61 16.73 1.47 1.63
N ALA A 62 16.41 1.20 2.89
CA ALA A 62 17.22 1.65 4.03
C ALA A 62 18.50 0.82 4.25
N CYS A 63 18.47 -0.48 3.92
CA CYS A 63 19.55 -1.41 4.27
C CYS A 63 20.43 -1.85 3.09
N CYS A 64 19.97 -1.66 1.85
CA CYS A 64 20.75 -1.98 0.66
C CYS A 64 21.48 -0.72 0.17
N ARG A 65 22.60 -0.93 -0.54
CA ARG A 65 23.36 0.19 -1.13
C ARG A 65 22.54 0.87 -2.23
N CYS A 66 21.88 0.07 -3.04
CA CYS A 66 21.03 0.53 -4.13
C CYS A 66 19.80 -0.39 -4.25
N VAL A 67 18.68 0.20 -4.64
CA VAL A 67 17.48 -0.51 -5.03
C VAL A 67 17.04 0.05 -6.39
N SER A 68 16.86 -0.81 -7.38
CA SER A 68 16.51 -0.46 -8.76
C SER A 68 15.33 -1.30 -9.24
N ILE A 69 14.74 -0.91 -10.37
CA ILE A 69 13.79 -1.75 -11.11
C ILE A 69 14.48 -2.24 -12.38
N GLU A 70 14.48 -3.56 -12.58
CA GLU A 70 15.01 -4.22 -13.78
C GLU A 70 13.97 -5.23 -14.25
N ASP A 71 13.64 -5.21 -15.55
CA ASP A 71 12.61 -6.08 -16.15
C ASP A 71 11.27 -6.07 -15.39
N GLY A 72 10.89 -4.91 -14.86
CA GLY A 72 9.64 -4.72 -14.11
C GLY A 72 9.65 -5.29 -12.68
N VAL A 73 10.80 -5.73 -12.14
CA VAL A 73 10.92 -6.22 -10.76
C VAL A 73 11.95 -5.43 -9.96
N VAL A 74 11.82 -5.43 -8.64
CA VAL A 74 12.77 -4.76 -7.74
C VAL A 74 14.03 -5.60 -7.60
N ARG A 75 15.19 -4.97 -7.79
CA ARG A 75 16.52 -5.51 -7.54
C ARG A 75 17.20 -4.75 -6.41
N CYS A 76 17.88 -5.48 -5.53
CA CYS A 76 18.69 -4.92 -4.47
C CYS A 76 20.18 -5.16 -4.76
N ASP A 77 21.02 -4.18 -4.47
CA ASP A 77 22.49 -4.26 -4.53
C ASP A 77 23.12 -3.89 -3.17
N GLY A 78 24.28 -4.49 -2.87
CA GLY A 78 25.05 -4.26 -1.64
C GLY A 78 25.11 -5.48 -0.72
N SER A 79 25.69 -5.28 0.47
CA SER A 79 26.03 -6.38 1.40
C SER A 79 24.83 -7.16 1.94
N GLN A 80 23.63 -6.56 1.97
CA GLN A 80 22.40 -7.20 2.42
C GLN A 80 21.44 -7.56 1.27
N ALA A 81 21.87 -7.36 0.01
CA ALA A 81 21.02 -7.48 -1.17
C ALA A 81 20.28 -8.83 -1.23
N GLU A 82 20.99 -9.94 -1.10
CA GLU A 82 20.41 -11.28 -1.23
C GLU A 82 19.29 -11.54 -0.19
N ARG A 83 19.50 -11.09 1.04
CA ARG A 83 18.52 -11.22 2.13
C ARG A 83 17.22 -10.48 1.79
N TYR A 84 17.33 -9.24 1.34
CA TYR A 84 16.17 -8.41 1.01
C TYR A 84 15.54 -8.79 -0.33
N GLN A 85 16.33 -9.27 -1.29
CA GLN A 85 15.85 -9.81 -2.55
C GLN A 85 14.93 -11.01 -2.32
N ARG A 86 15.33 -11.97 -1.48
CA ARG A 86 14.47 -13.12 -1.08
C ARG A 86 13.18 -12.68 -0.39
N ARG A 87 13.26 -11.68 0.48
CA ARG A 87 12.08 -11.14 1.18
C ARG A 87 11.09 -10.48 0.21
N LEU A 88 11.59 -9.86 -0.86
CA LEU A 88 10.78 -9.22 -1.90
C LEU A 88 10.29 -10.19 -2.98
N GLU A 89 10.81 -11.41 -3.04
CA GLU A 89 10.53 -12.39 -4.10
C GLU A 89 9.03 -12.62 -4.32
N ARG A 90 8.26 -12.79 -3.24
CA ARG A 90 6.80 -12.96 -3.31
C ARG A 90 6.05 -11.76 -3.90
N PHE A 91 6.62 -10.56 -3.82
CA PHE A 91 6.05 -9.32 -4.34
C PHE A 91 6.65 -8.91 -5.69
N ASN A 92 7.73 -9.59 -6.10
CA ASN A 92 8.42 -9.40 -7.39
C ASN A 92 7.83 -10.23 -8.53
N ARG A 93 6.76 -10.99 -8.27
CA ARG A 93 6.02 -11.65 -9.35
C ARG A 93 5.23 -10.63 -10.17
N ILE A 94 5.42 -10.65 -11.48
CA ILE A 94 4.60 -9.90 -12.43
C ILE A 94 3.35 -10.73 -12.74
N LEU A 95 2.18 -10.17 -12.46
CA LEU A 95 0.90 -10.81 -12.75
C LEU A 95 0.32 -10.20 -14.04
N PRO A 96 -0.07 -11.00 -15.04
CA PRO A 96 -0.77 -10.48 -16.20
C PRO A 96 -2.05 -9.72 -15.79
N PRO A 97 -2.42 -8.62 -16.48
CA PRO A 97 -1.81 -8.04 -17.67
C PRO A 97 -0.69 -7.01 -17.37
N HIS A 98 -0.21 -6.94 -16.14
CA HIS A 98 0.74 -5.92 -15.72
C HIS A 98 2.15 -6.19 -16.26
N THR A 99 2.94 -5.13 -16.41
CA THR A 99 4.35 -5.17 -16.86
C THR A 99 5.34 -4.94 -15.72
N VAL A 100 4.85 -4.62 -14.53
CA VAL A 100 5.65 -4.40 -13.33
C VAL A 100 5.08 -5.18 -12.16
N SER A 101 5.96 -5.60 -11.25
CA SER A 101 5.58 -6.28 -10.03
C SER A 101 4.96 -5.29 -9.03
N TYR A 102 4.26 -5.84 -8.04
CA TYR A 102 3.67 -4.99 -6.99
C TYR A 102 4.77 -4.28 -6.18
N ALA A 103 5.89 -4.95 -5.90
CA ALA A 103 7.04 -4.32 -5.25
C ALA A 103 7.61 -3.15 -6.08
N ALA A 104 7.70 -3.30 -7.40
CA ALA A 104 8.22 -2.25 -8.29
C ALA A 104 7.28 -1.04 -8.32
N PHE A 105 5.97 -1.27 -8.40
CA PHE A 105 4.98 -0.20 -8.28
C PHE A 105 5.09 0.56 -6.95
N VAL A 106 5.23 -0.16 -5.83
CA VAL A 106 5.38 0.44 -4.50
C VAL A 106 6.68 1.24 -4.40
N PHE A 107 7.79 0.72 -4.91
CA PHE A 107 9.08 1.40 -4.94
C PHE A 107 9.02 2.72 -5.71
N GLU A 108 8.46 2.74 -6.92
CA GLU A 108 8.28 3.98 -7.70
C GLU A 108 7.44 5.01 -6.95
N ARG A 109 6.33 4.57 -6.35
CA ARG A 109 5.48 5.46 -5.56
C ARG A 109 6.22 6.08 -4.38
N MET A 110 7.08 5.32 -3.69
CA MET A 110 7.90 5.82 -2.59
C MET A 110 9.03 6.75 -3.05
N ARG A 111 9.54 6.57 -4.26
CA ARG A 111 10.64 7.39 -4.80
C ARG A 111 10.18 8.74 -5.35
N CYS A 112 8.92 8.82 -5.81
CA CYS A 112 8.31 10.02 -6.38
C CYS A 112 7.42 10.79 -5.40
N GLY A 113 7.31 10.31 -4.16
CA GLY A 113 6.51 10.92 -3.09
C GLY A 113 7.28 11.94 -2.26
#